data_AF-A0A966TIP6-F1
#
_entry.id   AF-A0A966TIP6-F1
#
_cell.length_a   1.000
_cell.length_b   1.000
_cell.length_c   1.000
_cell.angle_alpha   90.00
_cell.angle_beta   90.00
_cell.angle_gamma   90.00
#
_symmetry.space_group_name_H-M   'P 1'
#
loop_
_entity.id
_entity.type
_entity.pdbx_description
1 polymer ?
#
loop_
_entity_poly.entity_id
_entity_poly.type
_entity_poly.pdbx_seq_one_letter_code
_entity_poly.pdbx_strand_id
1 'polypeptide(L)'
;MWIYNNQTISSPRGITINGVQHPETIFYLWSKEELAALGIKPYHPAYPPAGQRVVSSRTEEVDGEIYERIETEAVEPPADTRTYSEKRAAEYPSLSELNVALWEKVVEGRPEASEALEAKRQEIKAKYPKPQS
;
A
#
# COMPACT_ATOMS: atom_id res chain seq x y z
N MET A 1 10.85 -14.60 -10.68
CA MET A 1 10.46 -14.64 -12.11
C MET A 1 11.72 -14.64 -12.95
N TRP A 2 11.61 -14.75 -14.27
CA TRP A 2 12.75 -14.62 -15.17
C TRP A 2 12.44 -13.71 -16.34
N ILE A 3 13.47 -13.22 -17.01
CA ILE A 3 13.36 -12.52 -18.30
C ILE A 3 14.17 -13.29 -19.33
N TYR A 4 13.59 -13.42 -20.51
CA TYR A 4 14.24 -13.94 -21.71
C TYR A 4 13.73 -13.17 -22.93
N ASN A 5 14.64 -12.70 -23.78
CA ASN A 5 14.31 -11.95 -25.00
C ASN A 5 13.28 -10.82 -24.77
N ASN A 6 13.50 -10.02 -23.72
CA ASN A 6 12.61 -8.92 -23.30
C ASN A 6 11.18 -9.34 -22.88
N GLN A 7 10.93 -10.63 -22.66
CA GLN A 7 9.67 -11.15 -22.15
C GLN A 7 9.83 -11.72 -20.73
N THR A 8 8.87 -11.41 -19.87
CA THR A 8 8.82 -11.97 -18.52
C THR A 8 8.24 -13.38 -18.53
N ILE A 9 8.93 -14.29 -17.84
CA ILE A 9 8.48 -15.64 -17.54
C ILE A 9 8.01 -15.62 -16.09
N SER A 10 6.68 -15.55 -15.91
CA SER A 10 6.04 -15.46 -14.60
C SER A 10 6.03 -16.78 -13.85
N SER A 11 5.92 -17.89 -14.59
CA SER A 11 5.97 -19.25 -14.05
C SER A 11 6.96 -20.11 -14.84
N PRO A 12 7.69 -21.03 -14.18
CA PRO A 12 8.50 -22.03 -14.86
C PRO A 12 7.67 -22.81 -15.89
N ARG A 13 8.24 -23.03 -17.07
CA ARG A 13 7.61 -23.75 -18.19
C ARG A 13 8.67 -24.23 -19.16
N GLY A 14 8.38 -25.28 -19.94
CA GLY A 14 9.27 -25.68 -21.03
C GLY A 14 9.46 -24.54 -22.05
N ILE A 15 10.69 -24.35 -22.52
CA ILE A 15 11.05 -23.26 -23.44
C ILE A 15 12.02 -23.74 -24.52
N THR A 16 11.80 -23.30 -25.75
CA THR A 16 12.74 -23.56 -26.86
C THR A 16 13.71 -22.38 -26.99
N ILE A 17 15.00 -22.65 -26.90
CA ILE A 17 16.08 -21.64 -27.03
C ILE A 17 17.04 -22.14 -28.10
N ASN A 18 17.29 -21.33 -29.13
CA ASN A 18 18.17 -21.68 -30.25
C ASN A 18 17.86 -23.05 -30.90
N GLY A 19 16.57 -23.43 -30.97
CA GLY A 19 16.12 -24.71 -31.54
C GLY A 19 16.22 -25.93 -30.61
N VAL A 20 16.69 -25.75 -29.38
CA VAL A 20 16.74 -26.79 -28.35
C VAL A 20 15.58 -26.61 -27.37
N GLN A 21 14.81 -27.67 -27.14
CA GLN A 21 13.74 -27.66 -26.15
C GLN A 21 14.31 -27.94 -24.75
N HIS A 22 14.19 -26.97 -23.86
CA HIS A 22 14.54 -27.11 -22.45
C HIS A 22 13.29 -27.39 -21.61
N PRO A 23 13.36 -28.34 -20.67
CA PRO A 23 12.28 -28.60 -19.72
C PRO A 23 12.15 -27.47 -18.70
N GLU A 24 11.01 -27.38 -18.01
CA GLU A 24 10.80 -26.41 -16.92
C GLU A 24 11.79 -26.56 -15.76
N THR A 25 12.42 -27.73 -15.64
CA THR A 25 13.34 -28.04 -14.54
C THR A 25 14.59 -27.18 -14.53
N ILE A 26 14.96 -26.57 -15.67
CA ILE A 26 16.09 -25.64 -15.74
C ILE A 26 15.91 -24.45 -14.79
N PHE A 27 14.68 -23.99 -14.55
CA PHE A 27 14.41 -22.85 -13.68
C PHE A 27 14.62 -23.14 -12.19
N TYR A 28 14.71 -24.42 -11.81
CA TYR A 28 14.90 -24.86 -10.42
C TYR A 28 16.28 -25.48 -10.18
N LEU A 29 16.82 -26.17 -11.18
CA LEU A 29 18.03 -26.99 -11.02
C LEU A 29 19.29 -26.31 -11.53
N TRP A 30 19.18 -25.37 -12.48
CA TRP A 30 20.35 -24.73 -13.07
C TRP A 30 20.77 -23.51 -12.26
N SER A 31 22.08 -23.23 -12.26
CA SER A 31 22.64 -22.04 -11.63
C SER A 31 22.27 -20.78 -12.42
N LYS A 32 22.49 -19.61 -11.80
CA LYS A 32 22.26 -18.32 -12.47
C LYS A 32 23.12 -18.17 -13.71
N GLU A 33 24.37 -18.62 -13.65
CA GLU A 33 25.34 -18.53 -14.74
C GLU A 33 24.94 -19.42 -15.91
N GLU A 34 24.43 -20.63 -15.63
CA GLU A 34 23.94 -21.55 -16.65
C GLU A 34 22.70 -21.00 -17.36
N LEU A 35 21.76 -20.42 -16.60
CA LEU A 35 20.60 -19.72 -17.18
C LEU A 35 21.03 -18.48 -17.98
N ALA A 36 22.00 -17.71 -17.47
CA ALA A 36 22.51 -16.53 -18.14
C ALA A 36 23.19 -16.87 -19.48
N ALA A 37 23.85 -18.03 -19.59
CA ALA A 37 24.39 -18.53 -20.84
C ALA A 37 23.30 -18.80 -21.91
N LEU A 38 22.07 -19.11 -21.47
CA LEU A 38 20.90 -19.22 -22.34
C LEU A 38 20.19 -17.87 -22.57
N GLY A 39 20.70 -16.77 -22.00
CA GLY A 39 20.07 -15.46 -22.03
C GLY A 39 18.87 -15.32 -21.10
N ILE A 40 18.67 -16.27 -20.18
CA ILE A 40 17.65 -16.21 -19.13
C ILE A 40 18.27 -15.57 -17.90
N LYS A 41 17.67 -14.49 -17.40
CA LYS A 41 18.11 -13.85 -16.14
C LYS A 41 16.99 -13.86 -15.11
N PRO A 42 17.28 -14.07 -13.81
CA PRO A 42 16.29 -13.87 -12.76
C PRO A 42 15.74 -12.45 -12.80
N TYR A 43 14.44 -12.31 -12.57
CA TYR A 43 13.71 -11.04 -12.60
C TYR A 43 12.97 -10.79 -11.29
N HIS A 44 13.21 -9.59 -10.75
CA HIS A 44 12.63 -9.05 -9.54
C HIS A 44 11.77 -7.83 -9.87
N PRO A 45 10.45 -7.98 -10.00
CA PRO A 45 9.55 -6.86 -10.23
C PRO A 45 9.51 -5.96 -8.99
N ALA A 46 9.16 -4.69 -9.20
CA ALA A 46 8.87 -3.76 -8.12
C ALA A 46 7.38 -3.50 -8.04
N TYR A 47 6.87 -3.38 -6.82
CA TYR A 47 5.45 -3.13 -6.57
C TYR A 47 5.28 -1.75 -5.94
N PRO A 48 4.35 -0.92 -6.45
CA PRO A 48 4.10 0.38 -5.88
C PRO A 48 3.50 0.23 -4.47
N PRO A 49 3.86 1.11 -3.52
CA PRO A 49 3.18 1.18 -2.23
C PRO A 49 1.69 1.50 -2.38
N ALA A 50 0.88 1.11 -1.39
CA ALA A 50 -0.55 1.42 -1.38
C ALA A 50 -0.79 2.94 -1.45
N GLY A 51 -1.75 3.36 -2.28
CA GLY A 51 -2.06 4.78 -2.49
C GLY A 51 -1.06 5.53 -3.37
N GLN A 52 -0.12 4.83 -4.01
CA GLN A 52 0.79 5.43 -5.00
C GLN A 52 0.57 4.82 -6.38
N ARG A 53 0.79 5.65 -7.41
CA ARG A 53 0.80 5.21 -8.82
C ARG A 53 2.22 5.19 -9.34
N VAL A 54 2.51 4.27 -10.27
CA VAL A 54 3.79 4.22 -10.98
C VAL A 54 3.82 5.35 -12.01
N VAL A 55 4.88 6.18 -11.97
CA VAL A 55 5.11 7.27 -12.93
C VAL A 55 6.19 6.93 -13.96
N SER A 56 7.17 6.13 -13.56
CA SER A 56 8.19 5.61 -14.47
C SER A 56 8.62 4.22 -14.01
N SER A 57 9.06 3.39 -14.97
CA SER A 57 9.70 2.12 -14.68
C SER A 57 10.95 1.97 -15.53
N ARG A 58 11.99 1.37 -14.95
CA ARG A 58 13.21 0.98 -15.64
C ARG A 58 13.70 -0.36 -15.12
N THR A 59 14.37 -1.11 -15.98
CA THR A 59 15.08 -2.33 -15.59
C THR A 59 16.56 -2.02 -15.39
N GLU A 60 17.11 -2.55 -14.30
CA GLU A 60 18.51 -2.42 -13.94
C GLU A 60 19.08 -3.82 -13.73
N GLU A 61 20.18 -4.12 -14.41
CA GLU A 61 20.89 -5.36 -14.19
C GLU A 61 21.92 -5.19 -13.07
N VAL A 62 21.80 -6.00 -12.01
CA VAL A 62 22.70 -6.01 -10.87
C VAL A 62 23.17 -7.45 -10.67
N ASP A 63 24.49 -7.66 -10.75
CA ASP A 63 25.12 -8.97 -10.58
C ASP A 63 24.53 -10.08 -11.47
N GLY A 64 24.00 -9.78 -12.67
CA GLY A 64 23.38 -10.77 -13.56
C GLY A 64 21.90 -11.07 -13.25
N GLU A 65 21.27 -10.29 -12.38
CA GLU A 65 19.83 -10.32 -12.09
C GLU A 65 19.18 -9.01 -12.55
N ILE A 66 17.97 -9.10 -13.06
CA ILE A 66 17.22 -7.92 -13.50
C ILE A 66 16.30 -7.47 -12.37
N TYR A 67 16.48 -6.24 -11.92
CA TYR A 67 15.59 -5.56 -10.99
C TYR A 67 14.77 -4.51 -11.72
N GLU A 68 13.47 -4.51 -11.48
CA GLU A 68 12.63 -3.39 -11.84
C GLU A 68 12.79 -2.28 -10.78
N ARG A 69 13.01 -1.06 -11.25
CA ARG A 69 12.99 0.15 -10.45
C ARG A 69 11.80 0.97 -10.92
N ILE A 70 10.87 1.21 -10.03
CA ILE A 70 9.73 2.08 -10.27
C ILE A 70 9.92 3.39 -9.52
N GLU A 71 9.56 4.48 -10.16
CA GLU A 71 9.30 5.74 -9.48
C GLU A 71 7.80 5.84 -9.30
N THR A 72 7.40 6.26 -8.09
CA THR A 72 5.99 6.32 -7.70
C THR A 72 5.63 7.69 -7.17
N GLU A 73 4.37 8.06 -7.36
CA GLU A 73 3.80 9.32 -6.90
C GLU A 73 2.55 9.03 -6.05
N ALA A 74 2.32 9.82 -5.01
CA ALA A 74 1.11 9.73 -4.20
C ALA A 74 -0.12 10.06 -5.04
N VAL A 75 -1.13 9.19 -5.00
CA VAL A 75 -2.43 9.48 -5.59
C VAL A 75 -3.22 10.27 -4.56
N GLU A 76 -3.64 11.49 -4.93
CA GLU A 76 -4.53 12.27 -4.08
C GLU A 76 -5.81 11.45 -3.80
N PRO A 77 -6.19 11.30 -2.52
CA PRO A 77 -7.42 10.59 -2.20
C PRO A 77 -8.61 11.34 -2.83
N PRO A 78 -9.65 10.61 -3.29
CA PRO A 78 -10.83 11.27 -3.82
C PRO A 78 -11.42 12.23 -2.78
N ALA A 79 -12.00 13.33 -3.26
CA ALA A 79 -12.66 14.28 -2.39
C ALA A 79 -13.73 13.57 -1.53
N ASP A 80 -13.72 13.85 -0.23
CA ASP A 80 -14.66 13.24 0.70
C ASP A 80 -16.09 13.75 0.44
N THR A 81 -16.92 12.92 -0.21
CA THR A 81 -18.31 13.24 -0.56
C THR A 81 -19.29 13.02 0.58
N ARG A 82 -18.84 12.57 1.77
CA ARG A 82 -19.72 12.38 2.93
C ARG A 82 -20.42 13.67 3.33
N THR A 83 -21.64 13.53 3.81
CA THR A 83 -22.43 14.63 4.35
C THR A 83 -21.74 15.25 5.55
N TYR A 84 -22.09 16.49 5.86
CA TYR A 84 -21.63 17.20 7.06
C TYR A 84 -21.82 16.36 8.34
N SER A 85 -22.96 15.69 8.49
CA SER A 85 -23.27 14.83 9.64
C SER A 85 -22.33 13.62 9.74
N GLU A 86 -22.01 12.98 8.62
CA GLU A 86 -21.13 11.80 8.58
C GLU A 86 -19.68 12.17 8.87
N LYS A 87 -19.20 13.29 8.34
CA LYS A 87 -17.85 13.81 8.62
C LYS A 87 -17.66 14.09 10.11
N ARG A 88 -18.65 14.68 10.76
CA ARG A 88 -18.66 14.88 12.20
C ARG A 88 -18.72 13.59 12.99
N ALA A 89 -19.59 12.66 12.60
CA ALA A 89 -19.76 11.39 13.31
C ALA A 89 -18.47 10.55 13.29
N ALA A 90 -17.70 10.62 12.20
CA ALA A 90 -16.43 9.90 12.06
C ALA A 90 -15.32 10.41 13.00
N GLU A 91 -15.32 11.70 13.36
CA GLU A 91 -14.28 12.30 14.21
C GLU A 91 -14.69 12.42 15.69
N TYR A 92 -15.99 12.31 15.99
CA TYR A 92 -16.46 12.39 17.37
C TYR A 92 -15.90 11.26 18.25
N PRO A 93 -15.66 11.55 19.54
CA PRO A 93 -15.35 10.51 20.50
C PRO A 93 -16.40 9.40 20.47
N SER A 94 -15.95 8.16 20.65
CA SER A 94 -16.81 7.00 20.74
C SER A 94 -17.75 7.10 21.94
N LEU A 95 -18.86 6.36 21.89
CA LEU A 95 -19.80 6.30 23.01
C LEU A 95 -19.13 5.75 24.29
N SER A 96 -18.18 4.83 24.17
CA SER A 96 -17.40 4.32 25.31
C SER A 96 -16.53 5.38 25.96
N GLU A 97 -15.83 6.20 25.16
CA GLU A 97 -15.02 7.31 25.70
C GLU A 97 -15.90 8.34 26.41
N LEU A 98 -17.06 8.67 25.84
CA LEU A 98 -18.02 9.57 26.48
C LEU A 98 -18.58 8.99 27.77
N ASN A 99 -18.89 7.69 27.81
CA ASN A 99 -19.42 7.02 29.00
C ASN A 99 -18.40 6.96 30.14
N VAL A 100 -17.13 6.63 29.83
CA VAL A 100 -16.06 6.60 30.84
C VAL A 100 -15.81 8.00 31.39
N ALA A 101 -15.65 9.00 30.51
CA ALA A 101 -15.46 10.38 30.94
C ALA A 101 -16.65 10.93 31.76
N LEU A 102 -17.87 10.51 31.44
CA LEU A 102 -19.05 10.83 32.22
C LEU A 102 -18.99 10.19 33.60
N TRP A 103 -18.61 8.91 33.69
CA TRP A 103 -18.49 8.19 34.95
C TRP A 103 -17.41 8.79 35.85
N GLU A 104 -16.22 9.05 35.31
CA GLU A 104 -15.11 9.66 36.05
C GLU A 104 -15.49 11.04 36.60
N LYS A 105 -16.22 11.84 35.81
CA LYS A 105 -16.71 13.14 36.25
C LYS A 105 -17.78 13.05 37.33
N VAL A 106 -18.81 12.21 37.13
CA VAL A 106 -20.01 12.19 37.98
C VAL A 106 -19.80 11.36 39.24
N VAL A 107 -19.08 10.24 39.14
CA VAL A 107 -18.92 9.28 40.24
C VAL A 107 -17.57 9.45 40.93
N GLU A 108 -16.50 9.65 40.17
CA GLU A 108 -15.15 9.77 40.74
C GLU A 108 -14.73 11.22 41.00
N GLY A 109 -15.55 12.21 40.60
CA GLY A 109 -15.25 13.63 40.77
C GLY A 109 -14.04 14.11 39.97
N ARG A 110 -13.62 13.39 38.92
CA ARG A 110 -12.49 13.73 38.05
C ARG A 110 -13.00 14.23 36.69
N PRO A 111 -13.11 15.55 36.46
CA PRO A 111 -13.71 16.10 35.25
C PRO A 111 -12.75 16.18 34.03
N GLU A 112 -11.46 15.92 34.23
CA GLU A 112 -10.38 16.14 33.25
C GLU A 112 -10.68 15.50 31.88
N ALA A 113 -11.08 14.22 31.86
CA ALA A 113 -11.43 13.51 30.64
C ALA A 113 -12.68 14.10 29.96
N SER A 114 -13.68 14.51 30.72
CA SER A 114 -14.89 15.14 30.19
C SER A 114 -14.61 16.50 29.56
N GLU A 115 -13.73 17.30 30.17
CA GLU A 115 -13.36 18.62 29.64
C GLU A 115 -12.53 18.49 28.37
N ALA A 116 -11.56 17.57 28.34
CA ALA A 116 -10.76 17.28 27.16
C ALA A 116 -11.63 16.79 25.98
N LEU A 117 -12.57 15.87 26.23
CA LEU A 117 -13.48 15.40 25.18
C LEU A 117 -14.43 16.48 24.69
N GLU A 118 -14.90 17.38 25.57
CA GLU A 118 -15.74 18.50 25.13
C GLU A 118 -14.94 19.50 24.28
N ALA A 119 -13.70 19.82 24.66
CA ALA A 119 -12.81 20.65 23.84
C ALA A 119 -12.63 20.06 22.43
N LYS A 120 -12.31 18.77 22.33
CA LYS A 120 -12.21 18.04 21.04
C LYS A 120 -13.50 18.11 20.23
N ARG A 121 -14.67 17.98 20.87
CA ARG A 121 -15.96 18.13 20.19
C ARG A 121 -16.20 19.55 19.70
N GLN A 122 -15.76 20.58 20.42
CA GLN A 122 -15.85 21.98 19.97
C GLN A 122 -14.95 22.25 18.77
N GLU A 123 -13.74 21.66 18.73
CA GLU A 123 -12.86 21.73 17.57
C GLU A 123 -13.49 21.06 16.33
N ILE A 124 -14.03 19.86 16.48
CA ILE A 124 -14.76 19.16 15.40
C ILE A 124 -15.99 19.99 14.97
N LYS A 125 -16.62 20.69 15.93
CA LYS A 125 -17.75 21.57 15.65
C LYS A 125 -17.35 22.80 14.84
N ALA A 126 -16.17 23.35 15.09
CA ALA A 126 -15.62 24.47 14.32
C ALA A 126 -15.15 24.03 12.94
N LYS A 127 -14.51 22.86 12.84
CA LYS A 127 -14.04 22.25 11.57
C LYS A 127 -15.19 21.94 10.62
N TYR A 128 -16.32 21.50 11.17
CA TYR A 128 -17.54 21.22 10.44
C TYR A 128 -18.66 22.11 11.00
N PRO A 129 -18.86 23.32 10.44
CA PRO A 129 -19.98 24.17 10.82
C PRO A 129 -21.30 23.61 10.27
N LYS A 130 -22.41 23.88 10.96
CA LYS A 130 -23.73 23.52 10.44
C LYS A 130 -23.99 24.27 9.13
N PRO A 131 -24.49 23.61 8.07
CA PRO A 131 -24.91 24.32 6.86
C PRO A 131 -26.02 25.32 7.23
N GLN A 132 -25.95 26.53 6.67
CA GLN A 132 -27.07 27.47 6.76
C GLN A 132 -28.23 26.88 5.95
N SER A 133 -29.36 26.62 6.62
CA SER A 133 -30.61 26.17 5.98
C SER A 133 -31.27 27.29 5.20
#